data_AF-A0A936JC10-F1
#
_entry.id   AF-A0A936JC10-F1
#
_cell.length_a   1.000
_cell.length_b   1.000
_cell.length_c   1.000
_cell.angle_alpha   90.00
_cell.angle_beta   90.00
_cell.angle_gamma   90.00
#
_symmetry.space_group_name_H-M   'P 1'
#
loop_
_entity.id
_entity.type
_entity.pdbx_description
1 polymer ?
#
loop_
_entity_poly.entity_id
_entity_poly.type
_entity_poly.pdbx_seq_one_letter_code
_entity_poly.pdbx_strand_id
1 'polypeptide(L)'
;MASSRANLGLLAGRMRAAQIPCGEVRTVAQALRAPEARARGIVTRIPHPVCGEVPNIASPIRYSDTPLVDPVAAPAIGEHSVEVLRSVLGYDDARIDALAAAGRDA
;
A
#
# COMPACT_ATOMS: atom_id res chain seq x y z
N MET A 1 8.38 24.68 28.69
CA MET A 1 8.57 23.66 27.63
C MET A 1 8.60 24.21 26.18
N ALA A 2 8.60 25.52 25.94
CA ALA A 2 8.67 26.11 24.59
C ALA A 2 10.10 26.19 23.98
N SER A 3 11.15 26.02 24.78
CA SER A 3 12.56 26.21 24.37
C SER A 3 13.16 25.03 23.58
N SER A 4 12.55 23.84 23.63
CA SER A 4 13.13 22.61 23.06
C SER A 4 13.07 22.54 21.52
N ARG A 5 11.97 22.97 20.89
CA ARG A 5 11.80 22.90 19.42
C ARG A 5 12.59 23.97 18.65
N ALA A 6 12.74 25.17 19.20
CA ALA A 6 13.49 26.26 18.57
C ALA A 6 14.98 25.90 18.39
N ASN A 7 15.54 25.08 19.28
CA ASN A 7 16.93 24.64 19.23
C ASN A 7 17.18 23.46 18.28
N LEU A 8 16.13 22.77 17.81
CA LEU A 8 16.28 21.56 16.98
C LEU A 8 16.83 21.88 15.59
N GLY A 9 16.38 22.98 14.98
CA GLY A 9 16.89 23.44 13.69
C GLY A 9 18.36 23.85 13.76
N LEU A 10 18.75 24.54 14.84
CA LEU A 10 20.13 24.93 15.12
C LEU A 10 21.03 23.69 15.31
N LEU A 11 20.60 22.72 16.12
CA LEU A 11 21.36 21.49 16.37
C LEU A 11 21.54 20.67 15.08
N ALA A 12 20.48 20.47 14.31
CA ALA A 12 20.56 19.75 13.04
C ALA A 12 21.49 20.44 12.03
N GLY A 13 21.51 21.79 12.03
CA GLY A 13 22.47 22.55 11.24
C GLY A 13 23.92 22.29 11.66
N ARG A 14 24.20 22.30 12.96
CA ARG A 14 25.55 21.99 13.51
C ARG A 14 25.98 20.56 13.20
N MET A 15 25.09 19.58 13.34
CA MET A 15 25.38 18.18 13.02
C MET A 15 25.70 17.99 11.55
N ARG A 16 24.94 18.61 10.64
CA ARG A 16 25.24 18.59 9.20
C ARG A 16 26.59 19.24 8.87
N ALA A 17 26.91 20.38 9.46
CA ALA A 17 28.21 21.04 9.28
C ALA A 17 29.37 20.14 9.75
N ALA A 18 29.16 19.38 10.82
CA ALA A 18 30.11 18.40 11.34
C ALA A 18 30.10 17.03 10.61
N GLN A 19 29.33 16.89 9.52
CA GLN A 19 29.16 15.63 8.77
C GLN A 19 28.63 14.46 9.62
N ILE A 20 27.87 14.76 10.66
CA ILE A 20 27.21 13.77 11.49
C ILE A 20 25.84 13.45 10.85
N PRO A 21 25.57 12.18 10.49
CA PRO A 21 24.26 11.79 9.98
C PRO A 21 23.16 12.07 11.01
N CYS A 22 22.20 12.91 10.63
CA CYS A 22 21.06 13.26 11.48
C CYS A 22 19.78 13.41 10.66
N GLY A 23 18.64 13.06 11.24
CA GLY A 23 17.32 13.18 10.62
C GLY A 23 16.26 13.61 11.64
N GLU A 24 15.19 14.22 11.15
CA GLU A 24 14.05 14.58 12.00
C GLU A 24 13.21 13.33 12.30
N VAL A 25 12.77 13.19 13.57
CA VAL A 25 11.78 12.19 13.95
C VAL A 25 10.40 12.71 13.55
N ARG A 26 9.87 12.18 12.44
CA ARG A 26 8.58 12.57 11.89
C ARG A 26 7.45 11.67 12.38
N THR A 27 6.25 12.23 12.49
CA THR A 27 5.03 11.41 12.58
C THR A 27 4.75 10.72 11.25
N VAL A 28 3.91 9.69 11.25
CA VAL A 28 3.50 8.98 10.02
C VAL A 28 2.95 9.95 8.97
N ALA A 29 2.06 10.86 9.38
CA ALA A 29 1.46 11.83 8.46
C ALA A 29 2.47 12.84 7.89
N GLN A 30 3.51 13.18 8.64
CA GLN A 30 4.62 14.02 8.15
C GLN A 30 5.51 13.24 7.19
N ALA A 31 5.87 12.00 7.53
CA ALA A 31 6.71 11.14 6.70
C ALA A 31 6.08 10.86 5.33
N LEU A 32 4.78 10.53 5.28
CA LEU A 32 4.07 10.25 4.04
C LEU A 32 3.93 11.47 3.10
N ARG A 33 4.06 12.69 3.64
CA ARG A 33 3.99 13.95 2.87
C ARG A 33 5.35 14.57 2.61
N ALA A 34 6.42 13.97 3.10
CA ALA A 34 7.75 14.53 3.04
C ALA A 34 8.26 14.57 1.59
N PRO A 35 9.17 15.50 1.24
CA PRO A 35 9.62 15.70 -0.14
C PRO A 35 10.22 14.44 -0.77
N GLU A 36 10.92 13.64 0.03
CA GLU A 36 11.58 12.41 -0.40
C GLU A 36 10.54 11.31 -0.67
N ALA A 37 9.46 11.25 0.12
CA ALA A 37 8.33 10.36 -0.11
C ALA A 37 7.59 10.69 -1.40
N ARG A 38 7.40 11.98 -1.71
CA ARG A 38 6.79 12.44 -2.98
C ARG A 38 7.69 12.14 -4.17
N ALA A 39 8.98 12.47 -4.07
CA ALA A 39 9.96 12.22 -5.12
C ALA A 39 10.07 10.74 -5.48
N ARG A 40 9.85 9.85 -4.51
CA ARG A 40 9.85 8.39 -4.72
C ARG A 40 8.49 7.79 -5.09
N GLY A 41 7.42 8.58 -5.10
CA GLY A 41 6.07 8.08 -5.34
C GLY A 41 5.64 7.02 -4.32
N ILE A 42 5.95 7.22 -3.03
CA ILE A 42 5.62 6.25 -1.96
C ILE A 42 4.11 6.14 -1.77
N VAL A 43 3.39 7.26 -1.83
CA VAL A 43 1.93 7.30 -1.74
C VAL A 43 1.37 7.34 -3.14
N THR A 44 0.72 6.25 -3.53
CA THR A 44 0.01 6.08 -4.80
C THR A 44 -1.50 6.10 -4.56
N ARG A 45 -2.28 6.01 -5.64
CA ARG A 45 -3.73 5.82 -5.56
C ARG A 45 -4.11 4.62 -6.43
N ILE A 46 -5.07 3.85 -5.96
CA ILE A 46 -5.60 2.69 -6.68
C ILE A 46 -7.10 2.85 -6.86
N PRO A 47 -7.65 2.41 -7.99
CA PRO A 47 -9.09 2.36 -8.20
C PRO A 47 -9.69 1.24 -7.33
N HIS A 48 -10.79 1.55 -6.65
CA HIS A 48 -11.54 0.65 -5.80
C HIS A 48 -13.02 0.67 -6.22
N PRO A 49 -13.66 -0.50 -6.41
CA PRO A 49 -15.00 -0.59 -7.00
C PRO A 49 -16.07 0.17 -6.20
N VAL A 50 -15.98 0.18 -4.87
CA VAL A 50 -16.92 0.89 -3.98
C VAL A 50 -16.45 2.30 -3.61
N CYS A 51 -15.18 2.47 -3.25
CA CYS A 51 -14.65 3.70 -2.65
C CYS A 51 -14.08 4.71 -3.66
N GLY A 52 -14.10 4.40 -4.97
CA GLY A 52 -13.44 5.21 -5.99
C GLY A 52 -11.92 5.13 -5.86
N GLU A 53 -11.22 6.27 -5.84
CA GLU A 53 -9.76 6.31 -5.73
C GLU A 53 -9.28 6.34 -4.27
N VAL A 54 -8.59 5.29 -3.83
CA VAL A 54 -8.08 5.16 -2.45
C VAL A 54 -6.55 5.27 -2.38
N PRO A 55 -5.98 5.88 -1.33
CA PRO A 55 -4.53 5.96 -1.17
C PRO A 55 -3.93 4.59 -0.86
N ASN A 56 -2.77 4.29 -1.45
CA ASN A 56 -2.03 3.06 -1.21
C ASN A 56 -0.53 3.34 -1.05
N ILE A 57 0.18 2.46 -0.33
CA ILE A 57 1.64 2.52 -0.19
C ILE A 57 2.27 1.64 -1.27
N ALA A 58 3.08 2.25 -2.13
CA ALA A 58 3.82 1.52 -3.16
C ALA A 58 4.91 0.64 -2.54
N SER A 59 5.29 -0.43 -3.27
CA SER A 59 6.45 -1.24 -2.90
C SER A 59 7.71 -0.35 -2.77
N PRO A 60 8.49 -0.50 -1.69
CA PRO A 60 9.72 0.25 -1.52
C PRO A 60 10.85 -0.23 -2.44
N ILE A 61 10.70 -1.42 -3.03
CA ILE A 61 11.68 -2.03 -3.94
C ILE A 61 11.35 -1.57 -5.37
N ARG A 62 12.38 -1.17 -6.11
CA ARG A 62 12.29 -0.83 -7.54
C ARG A 62 13.15 -1.81 -8.33
N TYR A 63 12.58 -2.36 -9.38
CA TYR A 63 13.29 -3.18 -10.36
C TYR A 63 13.56 -2.34 -11.61
N SER A 64 14.75 -2.48 -12.19
CA SER A 64 15.12 -1.78 -13.43
C SER A 64 14.54 -2.48 -14.68
N ASP A 65 14.56 -3.81 -14.68
CA ASP A 65 14.30 -4.60 -15.91
C ASP A 65 12.90 -5.22 -15.92
N THR A 66 12.33 -5.46 -14.74
CA THR A 66 11.01 -6.07 -14.56
C THR A 66 10.14 -5.17 -13.70
N PRO A 67 9.48 -4.14 -14.29
CA PRO A 67 8.63 -3.23 -13.56
C PRO A 67 7.60 -3.97 -12.69
N LEU A 68 7.36 -3.49 -11.47
CA LEU A 68 6.30 -4.04 -10.64
C LEU A 68 4.93 -3.78 -11.27
N VAL A 69 4.04 -4.75 -11.13
CA VAL A 69 2.62 -4.56 -11.47
C VAL A 69 2.01 -3.57 -10.49
N ASP A 70 1.18 -2.66 -11.02
CA ASP A 70 0.46 -1.71 -10.19
C ASP A 70 -0.52 -2.45 -9.27
N PRO A 71 -0.61 -2.04 -8.00
CA PRO A 71 -1.54 -2.64 -7.05
C PRO A 71 -2.98 -2.36 -7.49
N VAL A 72 -3.83 -3.39 -7.41
CA VAL A 72 -5.27 -3.30 -7.60
C VAL A 72 -5.99 -3.38 -6.26
N ALA A 73 -7.27 -3.01 -6.23
CA ALA A 73 -8.09 -3.19 -5.04
C ALA A 73 -8.12 -4.67 -4.60
N ALA A 74 -8.21 -4.89 -3.29
CA ALA A 74 -8.41 -6.22 -2.77
C ALA A 74 -9.75 -6.79 -3.28
N PRO A 75 -9.79 -8.09 -3.64
CA PRO A 75 -11.01 -8.69 -4.13
C PRO A 75 -12.07 -8.72 -3.03
N ALA A 76 -13.33 -8.61 -3.45
CA ALA A 76 -14.47 -8.86 -2.59
C ALA A 76 -14.54 -10.35 -2.19
N ILE A 77 -15.30 -10.62 -1.13
CA ILE A 77 -15.56 -11.99 -0.69
C ILE A 77 -16.22 -12.77 -1.83
N GLY A 78 -15.54 -13.81 -2.28
CA GLY A 78 -16.03 -14.72 -3.33
C GLY A 78 -15.91 -14.21 -4.77
N GLU A 79 -15.28 -13.05 -5.00
CA GLU A 79 -15.19 -12.41 -6.34
C GLU A 79 -14.65 -13.37 -7.42
N HIS A 80 -13.62 -14.15 -7.09
CA HIS A 80 -12.99 -15.09 -8.03
C HIS A 80 -13.39 -16.56 -7.82
N SER A 81 -14.39 -16.85 -6.97
CA SER A 81 -14.75 -18.24 -6.63
C SER A 81 -15.13 -19.06 -7.85
N VAL A 82 -16.04 -18.55 -8.70
CA VAL A 82 -16.49 -19.25 -9.92
C VAL A 82 -15.35 -19.41 -10.92
N GLU A 83 -14.52 -18.37 -11.09
CA GLU A 83 -13.37 -18.41 -11.99
C GLU A 83 -12.40 -19.53 -11.60
N VAL A 84 -12.04 -19.62 -10.31
CA VAL A 84 -11.11 -20.64 -9.82
C VAL A 84 -11.72 -22.04 -9.90
N LEU A 85 -12.99 -22.22 -9.48
CA LEU A 85 -13.66 -23.52 -9.56
C LEU A 85 -13.73 -24.03 -11.00
N ARG A 86 -13.96 -23.14 -11.98
CA ARG A 86 -14.03 -23.51 -13.39
C ARG A 86 -12.65 -23.70 -14.01
N SER A 87 -11.77 -22.70 -13.89
CA SER A 87 -10.49 -22.68 -14.63
C SER A 87 -9.40 -23.55 -13.99
N VAL A 88 -9.38 -23.63 -12.66
CA VAL A 88 -8.33 -24.37 -11.93
C VAL A 88 -8.81 -25.78 -11.59
N LEU A 89 -10.06 -25.94 -11.14
CA LEU A 89 -10.60 -27.26 -10.75
C LEU A 89 -11.38 -27.97 -11.87
N GLY A 90 -11.68 -27.28 -12.98
CA GLY A 90 -12.38 -27.87 -14.11
C GLY A 90 -13.84 -28.22 -13.83
N TYR A 91 -14.49 -27.54 -12.87
CA TYR A 91 -15.89 -27.82 -12.54
C TYR A 91 -16.83 -27.22 -13.58
N ASP A 92 -17.89 -27.96 -13.89
CA ASP A 92 -19.01 -27.48 -14.69
C ASP A 92 -19.98 -26.65 -13.85
N ASP A 93 -20.88 -25.95 -14.53
CA ASP A 93 -21.84 -25.05 -13.89
C ASP A 93 -22.74 -25.80 -12.89
N ALA A 94 -23.15 -27.02 -13.24
CA ALA A 94 -23.97 -27.86 -12.38
C ALA A 94 -23.31 -28.16 -11.02
N ARG A 95 -22.01 -28.49 -11.03
CA ARG A 95 -21.27 -28.75 -9.79
C ARG A 95 -21.01 -27.48 -8.99
N ILE A 96 -20.74 -26.36 -9.65
CA ILE A 96 -20.54 -25.05 -8.99
C ILE A 96 -21.83 -24.62 -8.28
N ASP A 97 -22.98 -24.74 -8.94
CA ASP A 97 -24.27 -24.38 -8.36
C ASP A 97 -24.63 -25.25 -7.15
N ALA A 98 -24.31 -26.55 -7.20
CA ALA A 98 -24.51 -27.46 -6.07
C ALA A 98 -23.66 -27.06 -4.85
N LEU A 99 -22.40 -26.65 -5.05
CA LEU A 99 -21.53 -26.17 -3.97
C LEU A 99 -22.03 -24.84 -3.39
N ALA A 100 -22.49 -23.93 -4.25
CA ALA A 100 -23.05 -22.64 -3.82
C ALA A 100 -24.36 -22.81 -3.04
N ALA A 101 -25.16 -23.83 -3.35
CA ALA A 101 -26.33 -24.18 -2.54
C ALA A 101 -25.90 -24.76 -1.19
N ALA A 102 -25.04 -25.78 -1.17
CA ALA A 102 -24.61 -26.45 0.05
C ALA A 102 -23.93 -25.52 1.06
N GLY A 103 -23.18 -24.51 0.59
CA GLY A 103 -22.53 -23.53 1.45
C GLY A 103 -23.45 -22.44 2.04
N ARG A 104 -24.68 -22.28 1.53
CA ARG A 104 -25.67 -21.32 2.06
C ARG A 104 -26.52 -21.88 3.20
N ASP A 105 -26.56 -23.21 3.32
CA ASP A 105 -27.36 -23.94 4.30
C ASP A 105 -26.58 -24.29 5.59
N ALA A 106 -25.36 -23.75 5.73
CA ALA A 106 -24.46 -23.91 6.88
C ALA A 106 -24.22 -22.56 7.59
#